data_AF-A0A5C6LVB7-F1
#
_entry.id   AF-A0A5C6LVB7-F1
#
_cell.length_a   1.000
_cell.length_b   1.000
_cell.length_c   1.000
_cell.angle_alpha   90.00
_cell.angle_beta   90.00
_cell.angle_gamma   90.00
#
_symmetry.space_group_name_H-M   'P 1'
#
loop_
_entity.id
_entity.type
_entity.pdbx_description
1 polymer ?
#
loop_
_entity_poly.entity_id
_entity_poly.type
_entity_poly.pdbx_seq_one_letter_code
_entity_poly.pdbx_strand_id
1 'polypeptide(L)'
;MKPLSAMILISSLLMVAPGCSKNDVQEKTILQKGLRGKIVYSSCATTVVQVMNKDIGTDWTNCHDQKTYQHIIGVNIINRNGIAAEAEFNFNIIEREPEMKCDMGDCGPINYETIVITGN
;
A
#
# COMPACT_ATOMS: atom_id res chain seq x y z
N MET A 1 -41.13 -17.23 -53.96
CA MET A 1 -40.49 -15.94 -53.62
C MET A 1 -40.56 -15.78 -52.09
N LYS A 2 -39.43 -15.50 -51.43
CA LYS A 2 -39.35 -15.14 -49.99
C LYS A 2 -39.86 -13.69 -49.78
N PRO A 3 -40.26 -13.33 -48.55
CA PRO A 3 -39.38 -12.51 -47.70
C PRO A 3 -39.27 -13.14 -46.30
N LEU A 4 -38.10 -13.45 -45.75
CA LEU A 4 -37.08 -12.59 -45.12
C LEU A 4 -37.61 -11.55 -44.11
N SER A 5 -37.07 -11.64 -42.89
CA SER A 5 -37.02 -10.63 -41.83
C SER A 5 -38.25 -10.46 -40.94
N ALA A 6 -38.20 -11.10 -39.76
CA ALA A 6 -38.76 -10.55 -38.53
C ALA A 6 -37.64 -10.54 -37.46
N MET A 7 -37.00 -9.38 -37.42
CA MET A 7 -36.12 -8.78 -36.40
C MET A 7 -35.80 -9.59 -35.14
N ILE A 8 -34.51 -9.91 -35.02
CA ILE A 8 -33.77 -10.12 -33.77
C ILE A 8 -33.85 -8.81 -32.99
N LEU A 9 -34.74 -8.77 -31.99
CA LEU A 9 -34.89 -7.62 -31.10
C LEU A 9 -33.90 -7.73 -29.92
N ILE A 10 -32.97 -6.77 -29.93
CA ILE A 10 -32.43 -6.06 -28.76
C ILE A 10 -31.41 -6.84 -27.94
N SER A 11 -30.24 -6.94 -28.55
CA SER A 11 -28.96 -6.70 -27.89
C SER A 11 -28.91 -5.30 -27.24
N SER A 12 -29.06 -5.23 -25.91
CA SER A 12 -28.47 -4.17 -25.08
C SER A 12 -28.80 -4.37 -23.59
N LEU A 13 -28.39 -5.51 -23.04
CA LEU A 13 -28.12 -5.61 -21.60
C LEU A 13 -26.61 -5.39 -21.40
N LEU A 14 -26.15 -4.17 -21.72
CA LEU A 14 -24.87 -3.68 -21.21
C LEU A 14 -25.07 -3.50 -19.70
N MET A 15 -24.82 -4.58 -18.97
CA MET A 15 -24.54 -4.51 -17.56
C MET A 15 -23.36 -3.56 -17.41
N VAL A 16 -23.66 -2.31 -17.09
CA VAL A 16 -22.70 -1.37 -16.55
C VAL A 16 -22.36 -1.94 -15.18
N ALA A 17 -21.43 -2.90 -15.15
CA ALA A 17 -20.76 -3.24 -13.92
C ALA A 17 -20.14 -1.92 -13.47
N PRO A 18 -20.51 -1.36 -12.29
CA PRO A 18 -19.62 -0.42 -11.66
C PRO A 18 -18.33 -1.22 -11.45
N GLY A 19 -17.36 -1.01 -12.35
CA GLY A 19 -16.04 -1.57 -12.18
C GLY A 19 -15.59 -1.14 -10.80
N CYS A 20 -15.32 -2.09 -9.91
CA CYS A 20 -14.72 -1.81 -8.63
C CYS A 20 -13.35 -1.18 -8.92
N SER A 21 -13.30 0.16 -9.01
CA SER A 21 -12.05 0.90 -8.97
C SER A 21 -11.51 0.74 -7.55
N LYS A 22 -10.55 -0.17 -7.39
CA LYS A 22 -9.76 -0.31 -6.16
C LYS A 22 -8.67 0.78 -6.07
N ASN A 23 -8.86 1.96 -6.66
CA ASN A 23 -7.77 2.94 -6.81
C ASN A 23 -8.07 4.36 -6.32
N ASP A 24 -9.27 4.64 -5.82
CA ASP A 24 -9.51 5.92 -5.16
C ASP A 24 -9.39 5.73 -3.65
N VAL A 25 -8.15 5.75 -3.14
CA VAL A 25 -7.92 6.07 -1.73
C VAL A 25 -8.53 7.46 -1.52
N GLN A 26 -9.78 7.49 -1.06
CA GLN A 26 -10.53 8.72 -0.86
C GLN A 26 -9.68 9.65 0.02
N GLU A 27 -9.59 10.94 -0.30
CA GLU A 27 -8.78 11.87 0.50
C GLU A 27 -9.12 11.85 2.00
N LYS A 28 -10.35 11.43 2.33
CA LYS A 28 -10.84 11.24 3.69
C LYS A 28 -10.08 10.19 4.50
N THR A 29 -9.43 9.22 3.86
CA THR A 29 -8.65 8.20 4.57
C THR A 29 -7.20 8.61 4.76
N ILE A 30 -6.74 9.75 4.21
CA ILE A 30 -5.34 10.15 4.31
C ILE A 30 -5.10 10.92 5.62
N LEU A 31 -4.29 10.33 6.50
CA LEU A 31 -3.87 10.95 7.77
C LEU A 31 -2.67 11.86 7.58
N GLN A 32 -1.72 11.49 6.70
CA GLN A 32 -0.56 12.31 6.38
C GLN A 32 -0.16 12.19 4.91
N LYS A 33 0.05 13.35 4.26
CA LYS A 33 0.43 13.46 2.84
C LYS A 33 1.92 13.75 2.63
N GLY A 34 2.45 13.30 1.49
CA GLY A 34 3.71 13.77 0.92
C GLY A 34 4.94 13.31 1.70
N LEU A 35 4.92 12.09 2.21
CA LEU A 35 6.08 11.49 2.86
C LEU A 35 6.98 10.85 1.81
N ARG A 36 8.29 10.89 2.06
CA ARG A 36 9.30 10.19 1.27
C ARG A 36 9.96 9.16 2.17
N GLY A 37 10.06 7.93 1.70
CA GLY A 37 10.63 6.86 2.50
C GLY A 37 11.37 5.83 1.68
N LYS A 38 12.02 4.94 2.42
CA LYS A 38 12.83 3.86 1.88
C LYS A 38 12.59 2.60 2.70
N ILE A 39 12.31 1.48 2.06
CA ILE A 39 12.24 0.19 2.75
C ILE A 39 13.67 -0.21 3.12
N VAL A 40 13.94 -0.33 4.42
CA VAL A 40 15.26 -0.73 4.96
C VAL A 40 15.28 -2.17 5.45
N TYR A 41 14.11 -2.77 5.68
CA TYR A 41 13.96 -4.18 5.98
C TYR A 41 12.55 -4.66 5.65
N SER A 42 12.41 -5.90 5.15
CA SER A 42 11.13 -6.51 4.79
C SER A 42 11.22 -8.03 4.95
N SER A 43 10.29 -8.57 5.72
CA SER A 43 10.11 -10.01 5.97
C SER A 43 8.64 -10.40 5.80
N CYS A 44 8.30 -11.65 6.13
CA CYS A 44 6.92 -12.09 6.21
C CYS A 44 6.15 -11.48 7.40
N ALA A 45 6.84 -11.05 8.45
CA ALA A 45 6.22 -10.52 9.67
C ALA A 45 6.11 -8.99 9.65
N THR A 46 7.11 -8.29 9.10
CA THR A 46 7.12 -6.83 9.08
C THR A 46 7.82 -6.26 7.86
N THR A 47 7.34 -5.09 7.41
CA THR A 47 8.08 -4.22 6.50
C THR A 47 8.28 -2.90 7.21
N VAL A 48 9.51 -2.41 7.22
CA VAL A 48 9.86 -1.15 7.90
C VAL A 48 10.39 -0.14 6.90
N VAL A 49 9.93 1.08 7.05
CA VAL A 49 10.25 2.21 6.19
C VAL A 49 10.94 3.27 7.01
N GLN A 50 12.10 3.70 6.52
CA GLN A 50 12.76 4.91 6.99
C GLN A 50 12.10 6.13 6.34
N VAL A 51 11.57 7.03 7.15
CA VAL A 51 11.02 8.32 6.69
C VAL A 51 12.18 9.30 6.50
N MET A 52 12.29 9.86 5.30
CA MET A 52 13.47 10.63 4.87
C MET A 52 13.26 12.15 4.94
N ASN A 53 12.01 12.62 4.92
CA ASN A 53 11.68 14.04 4.79
C ASN A 53 10.92 14.64 5.98
N LYS A 54 10.70 13.86 7.05
CA LYS A 54 10.08 14.30 8.30
C LYS A 54 10.58 13.46 9.47
N ASP A 55 10.61 14.07 10.65
CA ASP A 55 11.02 13.42 11.90
C ASP A 55 9.83 12.64 12.50
N ILE A 56 9.49 11.51 11.89
CA ILE A 56 8.38 10.65 12.31
C ILE A 56 8.88 9.22 12.47
N GLY A 57 8.41 8.55 13.51
CA GLY A 57 8.75 7.16 13.81
C GLY A 57 9.61 7.06 15.06
N THR A 58 10.37 5.98 15.17
CA THR A 58 11.28 5.71 16.28
C THR A 58 12.65 5.30 15.77
N ASP A 59 13.65 5.37 16.63
CA ASP A 59 14.89 4.65 16.42
C ASP A 59 14.61 3.15 16.49
N TRP A 60 15.19 2.41 15.56
CA TRP A 60 15.03 0.96 15.45
C TRP A 60 16.34 0.30 15.05
N THR A 61 16.66 -0.82 15.69
CA THR A 61 17.85 -1.60 15.37
C THR A 61 17.43 -2.93 14.75
N ASN A 62 17.93 -3.19 13.55
CA ASN A 62 17.69 -4.45 12.86
C ASN A 62 18.48 -5.57 13.56
N CYS A 63 17.81 -6.63 14.04
CA CYS A 63 18.52 -7.70 14.73
C CYS A 63 19.44 -8.52 13.81
N HIS A 64 19.19 -8.51 12.49
CA HIS A 64 19.96 -9.32 11.55
C HIS A 64 21.36 -8.75 11.28
N ASP A 65 21.46 -7.43 11.09
CA ASP A 65 22.71 -6.75 10.75
C ASP A 65 23.23 -5.82 11.86
N GLN A 66 22.49 -5.69 12.98
CA GLN A 66 22.79 -4.81 14.12
C GLN A 66 22.89 -3.33 13.75
N LYS A 67 22.35 -2.93 12.60
CA LYS A 67 22.35 -1.54 12.17
C LYS A 67 21.16 -0.80 12.77
N THR A 68 21.45 0.38 13.32
CA THR A 68 20.44 1.30 13.85
C THR A 68 20.03 2.31 12.80
N TYR A 69 18.72 2.52 12.70
CA TYR A 69 18.08 3.47 11.82
C TYR A 69 17.21 4.42 12.65
N GLN A 70 17.07 5.65 12.18
CA GLN A 70 16.19 6.65 12.79
C GLN A 70 14.97 6.87 11.90
N HIS A 71 13.89 7.39 12.50
CA HIS A 71 12.64 7.71 11.79
C HIS A 71 12.01 6.48 11.13
N ILE A 72 12.01 5.36 11.84
CA ILE A 72 11.45 4.10 11.36
C ILE A 72 9.99 3.97 11.77
N ILE A 73 9.18 3.57 10.79
CA ILE A 73 7.81 3.12 10.98
C ILE A 73 7.64 1.70 10.42
N GLY A 74 6.81 0.90 11.08
CA GLY A 74 6.35 -0.37 10.56
C GLY A 74 5.18 -0.08 9.62
N VAL A 75 5.14 -0.71 8.45
CA VAL A 75 4.14 -0.37 7.45
C VAL A 75 3.43 -1.59 6.91
N ASN A 76 2.11 -1.46 6.79
CA ASN A 76 1.30 -2.24 5.87
C ASN A 76 1.17 -1.45 4.55
N ILE A 77 1.64 -2.02 3.45
CA ILE A 77 1.63 -1.36 2.14
C ILE A 77 0.52 -1.97 1.28
N ILE A 78 -0.56 -1.22 1.06
CA ILE A 78 -1.76 -1.77 0.39
C ILE A 78 -1.64 -1.84 -1.14
N ASN A 79 -0.66 -1.15 -1.73
CA ASN A 79 -0.41 -1.09 -3.18
C ASN A 79 1.07 -1.27 -3.54
N ARG A 80 1.75 -2.25 -2.92
CA ARG A 80 3.17 -2.55 -3.15
C ARG A 80 3.42 -3.05 -4.59
N ASN A 81 3.49 -2.13 -5.55
CA ASN A 81 3.73 -2.44 -6.95
C ASN A 81 5.17 -2.08 -7.35
N GLY A 82 6.05 -3.09 -7.38
CA GLY A 82 7.36 -3.00 -8.05
C GLY A 82 8.42 -2.15 -7.36
N ILE A 83 8.23 -1.73 -6.10
CA ILE A 83 9.28 -1.04 -5.34
C ILE A 83 10.33 -2.05 -4.88
N ALA A 84 11.53 -1.90 -5.42
CA ALA A 84 12.71 -2.62 -4.94
C ALA A 84 13.02 -2.20 -3.49
N ALA A 85 13.55 -3.15 -2.70
CA ALA A 85 14.17 -2.78 -1.43
C ALA A 85 15.23 -1.71 -1.66
N GLU A 86 15.39 -0.80 -0.70
CA GLU A 86 16.30 0.35 -0.77
C GLU A 86 15.95 1.46 -1.79
N ALA A 87 14.94 1.30 -2.64
CA ALA A 87 14.46 2.40 -3.47
C ALA A 87 13.71 3.42 -2.62
N GLU A 88 13.91 4.69 -2.92
CA GLU A 88 13.13 5.77 -2.33
C GLU A 88 11.80 5.92 -3.07
N PHE A 89 10.75 6.25 -2.34
CA PHE A 89 9.42 6.43 -2.88
C PHE A 89 8.60 7.42 -2.07
N ASN A 90 7.58 7.95 -2.72
CA ASN A 90 6.60 8.83 -2.10
C ASN A 90 5.41 8.00 -1.61
N PHE A 91 4.91 8.33 -0.44
CA PHE A 91 3.76 7.66 0.16
C PHE A 91 2.94 8.60 1.05
N ASN A 92 1.73 8.17 1.37
CA ASN A 92 0.87 8.78 2.36
C ASN A 92 0.55 7.76 3.46
N ILE A 93 0.42 8.21 4.71
CA ILE A 93 -0.18 7.40 5.78
C ILE A 93 -1.69 7.55 5.68
N ILE A 94 -2.38 6.42 5.72
CA ILE A 94 -3.84 6.34 5.65
C ILE A 94 -4.41 5.71 6.92
N GLU A 95 -5.74 5.78 7.06
CA GLU A 95 -6.47 5.06 8.10
C GLU A 95 -6.10 3.57 8.08
N ARG A 96 -5.95 2.99 9.28
CA ARG A 96 -5.49 1.61 9.43
C ARG A 96 -6.49 0.63 8.82
N GLU A 97 -6.02 -0.17 7.87
CA GLU A 97 -6.81 -1.24 7.27
C GLU A 97 -6.58 -2.57 8.00
N PRO A 98 -7.58 -3.49 8.02
CA PRO A 98 -7.38 -4.84 8.55
C PRO A 98 -6.26 -5.58 7.82
N GLU A 99 -5.38 -6.24 8.58
CA GLU A 99 -4.26 -7.01 8.04
C GLU A 99 -4.17 -8.40 8.68
N MET A 100 -3.71 -9.38 7.89
CA MET A 100 -3.27 -10.67 8.41
C MET A 100 -1.75 -10.62 8.58
N LYS A 101 -1.26 -10.79 9.80
CA LYS A 101 0.17 -10.92 10.08
C LYS A 101 0.55 -12.38 10.21
N CYS A 102 1.78 -12.70 9.83
CA CYS A 102 2.39 -13.95 10.25
C CYS A 102 2.51 -13.98 11.78
N ASP A 103 2.26 -15.15 12.37
CA ASP A 103 2.53 -15.43 13.79
C ASP A 103 4.04 -15.64 13.99
N MET A 104 4.80 -14.59 13.71
CA MET A 104 6.25 -14.52 13.87
C MET A 104 6.59 -13.19 14.52
N GLY A 105 7.32 -13.25 15.63
CA GLY A 105 7.85 -12.06 16.28
C GLY A 105 9.08 -11.55 15.52
N ASP A 106 8.93 -10.45 14.79
CA ASP A 106 10.07 -9.73 14.25
C ASP A 106 10.54 -8.64 15.22
N CYS A 107 11.82 -8.29 15.05
CA CYS A 107 12.63 -7.39 15.86
C CYS A 107 11.92 -6.13 16.38
N GLY A 108 11.47 -6.19 17.64
CA GLY A 108 11.15 -5.05 18.48
C GLY A 108 9.80 -4.37 18.22
N PRO A 109 9.31 -3.58 19.19
CA PRO A 109 8.08 -2.82 19.02
C PRO A 109 8.32 -1.66 18.04
N ILE A 110 7.54 -1.61 16.97
CA ILE A 110 7.45 -0.44 16.10
C ILE A 110 5.97 -0.05 15.97
N ASN A 111 5.70 1.25 15.89
CA ASN A 111 4.38 1.75 15.54
C ASN A 111 4.03 1.35 14.09
N TYR A 112 2.91 0.65 13.94
CA TYR A 112 2.44 0.19 12.63
C TYR A 112 1.44 1.16 12.02
N GLU A 113 1.76 1.62 10.81
CA GLU A 113 0.92 2.46 9.98
C GLU A 113 0.48 1.72 8.73
N THR A 114 -0.65 2.11 8.15
CA THR A 114 -1.02 1.68 6.80
C THR A 114 -0.63 2.79 5.82
N ILE A 115 0.04 2.42 4.72
CA ILE A 115 0.52 3.38 3.74
C ILE A 115 0.05 3.04 2.33
N VAL A 116 -0.10 4.10 1.53
CA VAL A 116 -0.28 4.01 0.08
C VAL A 116 0.87 4.71 -0.62
N ILE A 117 1.51 4.02 -1.56
CA ILE A 117 2.54 4.57 -2.43
C ILE A 117 1.90 5.51 -3.46
N THR A 118 2.50 6.67 -3.67
CA THR A 118 2.01 7.72 -4.58
C THR A 118 2.98 8.05 -5.73
N GLY A 119 4.21 7.52 -5.70
CA GLY A 119 5.19 7.68 -6.78
C GLY A 119 6.59 7.21 -6.39
N ASN A 120 7.52 7.27 -7.35
CA ASN A 120 8.95 6.99 -7.18
C ASN A 120 9.76 8.28 -7.36
#